data_AF-A0A443HRI9-F1
#
_entry.id   AF-A0A443HRI9-F1
#
_cell.length_a   1.000
_cell.length_b   1.000
_cell.length_c   1.000
_cell.angle_alpha   90.00
_cell.angle_beta   90.00
_cell.angle_gamma   90.00
#
_symmetry.space_group_name_H-M   'P 1'
#
loop_
_entity.id
_entity.type
_entity.pdbx_description
1 polymer ?
#
loop_
_entity_poly.entity_id
_entity_poly.type
_entity_poly.pdbx_seq_one_letter_code
_entity_poly.pdbx_strand_id
1 'polypeptide(L)'
;MPAMAPGPLPQQALRRRRRWLPIPSCKRISICLVVAIIPLFLVLVLFVLLPAHISLHHDAEYFRTLESYREWKHLPPELRDDPLFRQSDSWNERSVVPLIKDITQLSSMNWLRQMEFHDDWTAEYPAQEFWIYVGGSPKGETRTVVAKSKENAAPQRQKSIYDDDDDDGDDGYDYGRVKLFSWNWILEGVRNLILNTETLRRVFGFIISLPGPSCVDSPEICHSFNNGFDRLLELYHTQRQYQSANTGLTFVDCDVSPYICDEWGVDPVMLIHVRTSSPCRMEMSPFRWYCSVKWHFVALPLRKMPIQRTVRLSDLVSASSSIAPVSGQAKGSGGKSSKAFDPVVPVFPSAFEQLHSMVSYSGSVEALKFEDHEILEIKGEPKD
;
A
#
# COMPACT_ATOMS: atom_id res chain seq x y z
N MET A 1 -24.50 101.81 -2.00
CA MET A 1 -23.07 101.46 -1.88
C MET A 1 -22.97 99.94 -1.73
N PRO A 2 -22.41 99.21 -2.71
CA PRO A 2 -22.23 97.77 -2.66
C PRO A 2 -20.89 97.40 -2.02
N ALA A 3 -20.90 96.40 -1.13
CA ALA A 3 -19.70 95.87 -0.48
C ALA A 3 -19.23 94.58 -1.17
N MET A 4 -17.93 94.53 -1.38
CA MET A 4 -17.17 93.58 -2.19
C MET A 4 -17.26 92.13 -1.71
N ALA A 5 -17.26 91.22 -2.70
CA ALA A 5 -17.18 89.78 -2.55
C ALA A 5 -15.81 89.31 -2.02
N PRO A 6 -15.75 88.26 -1.18
CA PRO A 6 -14.53 87.53 -0.89
C PRO A 6 -14.27 86.44 -1.94
N GLY A 7 -13.04 86.43 -2.46
CA GLY A 7 -12.56 85.52 -3.50
C GLY A 7 -12.30 84.08 -3.03
N PRO A 8 -12.08 83.16 -3.99
CA PRO A 8 -12.00 81.73 -3.75
C PRO A 8 -10.68 81.31 -3.07
N LEU A 9 -10.80 80.40 -2.10
CA LEU A 9 -9.68 79.78 -1.41
C LEU A 9 -8.90 78.82 -2.33
N PRO A 10 -7.56 78.80 -2.24
CA PRO A 10 -6.72 77.97 -3.09
C PRO A 10 -6.75 76.50 -2.65
N GLN A 11 -7.08 75.60 -3.59
CA GLN A 11 -6.93 74.15 -3.43
C GLN A 11 -5.44 73.79 -3.23
N GLN A 12 -5.08 73.37 -2.02
CA GLN A 12 -3.78 72.77 -1.74
C GLN A 12 -3.74 71.35 -2.30
N ALA A 13 -3.14 71.21 -3.49
CA ALA A 13 -2.81 69.91 -4.06
C ALA A 13 -1.76 69.22 -3.17
N LEU A 14 -2.20 68.22 -2.39
CA LEU A 14 -1.34 67.32 -1.63
C LEU A 14 -0.39 66.59 -2.59
N ARG A 15 0.79 67.19 -2.84
CA ARG A 15 1.94 66.54 -3.50
C ARG A 15 2.42 65.41 -2.59
N ARG A 16 1.76 64.25 -2.70
CA ARG A 16 2.19 62.97 -2.15
C ARG A 16 3.52 62.62 -2.82
N ARG A 17 4.64 63.05 -2.24
CA ARG A 17 5.99 62.60 -2.62
C ARG A 17 6.01 61.08 -2.49
N ARG A 18 5.81 60.37 -3.61
CA ARG A 18 6.13 58.95 -3.73
C ARG A 18 7.62 58.84 -3.44
N ARG A 19 7.96 58.50 -2.19
CA ARG A 19 9.32 58.10 -1.83
C ARG A 19 9.56 56.80 -2.59
N TRP A 20 10.31 56.90 -3.67
CA TRP A 20 10.81 55.75 -4.40
C TRP A 20 11.62 54.92 -3.40
N LEU A 21 11.11 53.76 -3.03
CA LEU A 21 11.87 52.81 -2.23
C LEU A 21 13.13 52.47 -3.03
N PRO A 22 14.33 52.53 -2.43
CA PRO A 22 15.56 52.21 -3.12
C PRO A 22 15.46 50.79 -3.65
N ILE A 23 15.66 50.63 -4.96
CA ILE A 23 15.64 49.34 -5.63
C ILE A 23 16.67 48.45 -4.90
N PRO A 24 16.25 47.31 -4.33
CA PRO A 24 17.19 46.43 -3.64
C PRO A 24 18.25 45.96 -4.62
N SER A 25 19.52 46.05 -4.22
CA SER A 25 20.63 45.57 -5.06
C SER A 25 20.42 44.10 -5.42
N CYS A 26 20.82 43.68 -6.63
CA CYS A 26 20.65 42.29 -7.10
C CYS A 26 21.20 41.24 -6.09
N LYS A 27 22.24 41.59 -5.32
CA LYS A 27 22.78 40.75 -4.26
C LYS A 27 21.76 40.45 -3.15
N ARG A 28 20.98 41.46 -2.73
CA ARG A 28 19.93 41.27 -1.71
C ARG A 28 18.79 40.42 -2.24
N ILE A 29 18.39 40.61 -3.50
CA ILE A 29 17.34 39.80 -4.14
C ILE A 29 17.78 38.33 -4.21
N SER A 30 19.01 38.07 -4.65
CA SER A 30 19.55 36.70 -4.73
C SER A 30 19.63 36.02 -3.36
N ILE A 31 20.10 36.71 -2.32
CA ILE A 31 20.14 36.14 -0.95
C ILE A 31 18.72 35.83 -0.47
N CYS A 32 17.75 36.74 -0.66
CA CYS A 32 16.36 36.50 -0.28
C CYS A 32 15.76 35.28 -1.00
N LEU A 33 16.07 35.10 -2.30
CA LEU A 33 15.60 33.93 -3.06
C LEU A 33 16.20 32.63 -2.52
N VAL A 34 17.51 32.58 -2.27
CA VAL A 34 18.17 31.39 -1.72
C VAL A 34 17.60 31.04 -0.34
N VAL A 35 17.44 32.04 0.53
CA VAL A 35 16.85 31.86 1.87
C VAL A 35 15.40 31.40 1.80
N ALA A 36 14.64 31.79 0.78
CA ALA A 36 13.27 31.31 0.57
C ALA A 36 13.20 29.90 -0.05
N ILE A 37 14.15 29.55 -0.92
CA ILE A 37 14.18 28.24 -1.61
C ILE A 37 14.63 27.12 -0.67
N ILE A 38 15.61 27.37 0.21
CA ILE A 38 16.13 26.35 1.14
C ILE A 38 15.03 25.69 1.99
N PRO A 39 14.14 26.42 2.71
CA PRO A 39 13.10 25.79 3.50
C PRO A 39 12.08 25.05 2.63
N LEU A 40 11.76 25.55 1.43
CA LEU A 40 10.86 24.86 0.50
C LEU A 40 11.46 23.55 0.01
N PHE A 41 12.76 23.56 -0.33
CA PHE A 41 13.49 22.36 -0.71
C PHE A 41 13.59 21.37 0.45
N LEU A 42 13.84 21.85 1.67
CA LEU A 42 13.90 21.01 2.87
C LEU A 42 12.53 20.37 3.18
N VAL A 43 11.43 21.10 3.00
CA VAL A 43 10.06 20.58 3.08
C VAL A 43 9.85 19.50 2.02
N LEU A 44 10.20 19.74 0.76
CA LEU A 44 10.08 18.75 -0.32
C LEU A 44 10.89 17.47 -0.02
N VAL A 45 12.13 17.61 0.44
CA VAL A 45 13.00 16.46 0.77
C VAL A 45 12.44 15.68 1.96
N LEU A 46 12.10 16.35 3.05
CA LEU A 46 11.68 15.68 4.28
C LEU A 46 10.28 15.07 4.19
N PHE A 47 9.36 15.70 3.45
CA PHE A 47 7.95 15.29 3.42
C PHE A 47 7.54 14.52 2.16
N VAL A 48 8.33 14.56 1.08
CA VAL A 48 7.99 13.85 -0.16
C VAL A 48 9.09 12.84 -0.52
N LEU A 49 10.32 13.30 -0.69
CA LEU A 49 11.38 12.43 -1.22
C LEU A 49 11.88 11.39 -0.21
N LEU A 50 12.04 11.77 1.05
CA LEU A 50 12.52 10.86 2.10
C LEU A 50 11.51 9.76 2.43
N PRO A 51 10.20 10.03 2.63
CA PRO A 51 9.20 8.98 2.83
C PRO A 51 9.10 8.05 1.62
N ALA A 52 9.08 8.60 0.40
CA ALA A 52 9.09 7.79 -0.81
C ALA A 52 10.32 6.88 -0.87
N HIS A 53 11.52 7.41 -0.64
CA HIS A 53 12.74 6.60 -0.61
C HIS A 53 12.70 5.47 0.45
N ILE A 54 12.21 5.77 1.66
CA ILE A 54 12.07 4.75 2.72
C ILE A 54 11.07 3.66 2.29
N SER A 55 9.92 4.04 1.74
CA SER A 55 8.93 3.09 1.23
C SER A 55 9.52 2.20 0.14
N LEU A 56 10.24 2.77 -0.82
CA LEU A 56 10.81 2.02 -1.93
C LEU A 56 11.94 1.09 -1.49
N HIS A 57 12.75 1.52 -0.52
CA HIS A 57 13.76 0.65 0.07
C HIS A 57 13.14 -0.53 0.83
N HIS A 58 12.07 -0.28 1.60
CA HIS A 58 11.37 -1.33 2.33
C HIS A 58 10.73 -2.36 1.38
N ASP A 59 10.08 -1.88 0.32
CA ASP A 59 9.51 -2.69 -0.76
C ASP A 59 10.60 -3.54 -1.43
N ALA A 60 11.72 -2.92 -1.83
CA ALA A 60 12.84 -3.63 -2.46
C ALA A 60 13.45 -4.71 -1.55
N GLU A 61 13.62 -4.42 -0.25
CA GLU A 61 14.15 -5.37 0.73
C GLU A 61 13.18 -6.54 0.97
N TYR A 62 11.88 -6.27 1.04
CA TYR A 62 10.83 -7.28 1.14
C TYR A 62 10.86 -8.23 -0.06
N PHE A 63 10.84 -7.70 -1.29
CA PHE A 63 10.80 -8.53 -2.49
C PHE A 63 12.11 -9.28 -2.72
N ARG A 64 13.26 -8.70 -2.39
CA ARG A 64 14.54 -9.42 -2.41
C ARG A 64 14.51 -10.62 -1.45
N THR A 65 13.91 -10.44 -0.28
CA THR A 65 13.73 -11.53 0.70
C THR A 65 12.77 -12.60 0.16
N LEU A 66 11.66 -12.19 -0.44
CA LEU A 66 10.67 -13.11 -1.03
C LEU A 66 11.23 -13.91 -2.22
N GLU A 67 12.03 -13.27 -3.07
CA GLU A 67 12.69 -13.91 -4.21
C GLU A 67 13.69 -14.97 -3.73
N SER A 68 14.51 -14.62 -2.73
CA SER A 68 15.39 -15.60 -2.09
C SER A 68 14.58 -16.81 -1.58
N TYR A 69 13.47 -16.59 -0.87
CA TYR A 69 12.61 -17.65 -0.37
C TYR A 69 12.02 -18.54 -1.48
N ARG A 70 11.73 -17.96 -2.65
CA ARG A 70 11.27 -18.72 -3.82
C ARG A 70 12.37 -19.64 -4.35
N GLU A 71 13.61 -19.16 -4.43
CA GLU A 71 14.77 -19.99 -4.78
C GLU A 71 14.93 -21.14 -3.79
N TRP A 72 14.76 -20.89 -2.48
CA TRP A 72 14.79 -21.93 -1.45
C TRP A 72 13.71 -23.00 -1.59
N LYS A 73 12.49 -22.63 -2.03
CA LYS A 73 11.41 -23.60 -2.29
C LYS A 73 11.75 -24.60 -3.40
N HIS A 74 12.70 -24.28 -4.28
CA HIS A 74 13.12 -25.14 -5.39
C HIS A 74 14.26 -26.11 -5.02
N LEU A 75 14.84 -26.00 -3.81
CA LEU A 75 15.83 -26.96 -3.34
C LEU A 75 15.19 -28.33 -3.06
N PRO A 76 15.93 -29.44 -3.32
CA PRO A 76 15.47 -30.78 -2.96
C PRO A 76 15.12 -30.88 -1.47
N PRO A 77 14.08 -31.65 -1.09
CA PRO A 77 13.67 -31.81 0.31
C PRO A 77 14.81 -32.19 1.25
N GLU A 78 15.78 -32.98 0.77
CA GLU A 78 16.93 -33.46 1.52
C GLU A 78 17.86 -32.32 1.97
N LEU A 79 18.01 -31.27 1.17
CA LEU A 79 18.78 -30.07 1.49
C LEU A 79 17.98 -29.10 2.36
N ARG A 80 16.66 -29.14 2.25
CA ARG A 80 15.75 -28.25 2.99
C ARG A 80 15.65 -28.60 4.47
N ASP A 81 15.76 -29.87 4.80
CA ASP A 81 15.66 -30.38 6.18
C ASP A 81 17.01 -30.46 6.91
N ASP A 82 18.12 -30.14 6.24
CA ASP A 82 19.46 -30.21 6.82
C ASP A 82 19.61 -29.15 7.94
N PRO A 83 19.94 -29.55 9.18
CA PRO A 83 20.09 -28.65 10.32
C PRO A 83 21.16 -27.57 10.10
N LEU A 84 22.13 -27.77 9.21
CA LEU A 84 23.13 -26.75 8.84
C LEU A 84 22.50 -25.58 8.07
N PHE A 85 21.46 -25.84 7.28
CA PHE A 85 20.66 -24.82 6.57
C PHE A 85 19.49 -24.31 7.42
N ARG A 86 19.20 -24.98 8.55
CA ARG A 86 18.18 -24.56 9.52
C ARG A 86 18.72 -23.58 10.55
N GLN A 87 20.05 -23.44 10.64
CA GLN A 87 20.72 -22.76 11.74
C GLN A 87 20.84 -21.25 11.47
N SER A 88 19.96 -20.50 12.14
CA SER A 88 20.09 -19.07 12.46
C SER A 88 19.86 -18.03 11.36
N ASP A 89 19.18 -18.37 10.27
CA ASP A 89 18.74 -17.32 9.37
C ASP A 89 17.76 -16.40 10.08
N SER A 90 18.12 -15.11 10.12
CA SER A 90 17.33 -14.01 10.65
C SER A 90 15.91 -13.95 10.06
N TRP A 91 15.63 -14.67 8.96
CA TRP A 91 14.30 -14.84 8.39
C TRP A 91 13.34 -15.64 9.29
N ASN A 92 13.84 -16.54 10.16
CA ASN A 92 12.99 -17.44 10.96
C ASN A 92 12.42 -16.71 12.18
N GLU A 93 13.04 -15.58 12.52
CA GLU A 93 12.54 -14.63 13.51
C GLU A 93 11.72 -13.51 12.81
N ARG A 94 10.58 -13.92 12.22
CA ARG A 94 9.30 -13.18 12.28
C ARG A 94 8.98 -12.01 11.35
N SER A 95 9.81 -11.58 10.41
CA SER A 95 9.50 -10.30 9.72
C SER A 95 8.74 -10.40 8.39
N VAL A 96 8.78 -11.51 7.65
CA VAL A 96 8.28 -11.50 6.25
C VAL A 96 7.43 -12.73 5.92
N VAL A 97 6.35 -12.96 6.68
CA VAL A 97 5.28 -13.84 6.20
C VAL A 97 4.38 -12.96 5.32
N PRO A 98 4.24 -13.25 4.01
CA PRO A 98 3.31 -12.51 3.18
C PRO A 98 1.91 -12.63 3.78
N LEU A 99 1.14 -11.53 3.77
CA LEU A 99 -0.20 -11.52 4.33
C LEU A 99 -1.08 -12.64 3.72
N ILE A 100 -0.88 -12.87 2.42
CA ILE A 100 -1.60 -13.85 1.62
C ILE A 100 -0.58 -14.72 0.91
N LYS A 101 -0.70 -16.03 1.04
CA LYS A 101 0.29 -17.00 0.52
C LYS A 101 -0.09 -17.45 -0.89
N ASP A 102 0.92 -17.92 -1.62
CA ASP A 102 0.77 -18.63 -2.90
C ASP A 102 0.02 -17.83 -4.00
N ILE A 103 0.20 -16.52 -3.99
CA ILE A 103 -0.23 -15.59 -5.06
C ILE A 103 0.91 -14.63 -5.42
N THR A 104 0.90 -14.12 -6.65
CA THR A 104 1.80 -13.04 -7.07
C THR A 104 1.44 -11.76 -6.33
N GLN A 105 2.38 -11.27 -5.50
CA GLN A 105 2.29 -9.96 -4.88
C GLN A 105 2.92 -8.91 -5.80
N LEU A 106 2.24 -7.78 -6.00
CA LEU A 106 2.73 -6.69 -6.84
C LEU A 106 3.70 -5.79 -6.05
N SER A 107 4.81 -5.43 -6.70
CA SER A 107 5.82 -4.52 -6.16
C SER A 107 5.61 -3.11 -6.72
N SER A 108 5.87 -2.07 -5.93
CA SER A 108 5.62 -0.68 -6.36
C SER A 108 6.46 -0.29 -7.57
N MET A 109 7.64 -0.89 -7.74
CA MET A 109 8.55 -0.57 -8.85
C MET A 109 8.29 -1.34 -10.14
N ASN A 110 7.66 -2.53 -10.06
CA ASN A 110 7.57 -3.42 -11.21
C ASN A 110 6.14 -3.91 -11.49
N TRP A 111 5.12 -3.37 -10.84
CA TRP A 111 3.75 -3.86 -11.00
C TRP A 111 3.27 -3.80 -12.46
N LEU A 112 3.60 -2.74 -13.21
CA LEU A 112 3.28 -2.64 -14.64
C LEU A 112 3.83 -3.84 -15.41
N ARG A 113 5.12 -4.13 -15.22
CA ARG A 113 5.78 -5.28 -15.86
C ARG A 113 5.23 -6.62 -15.37
N GLN A 114 4.91 -6.75 -14.08
CA GLN A 114 4.30 -7.95 -13.49
C GLN A 114 2.90 -8.23 -14.04
N MET A 115 2.21 -7.18 -14.51
CA MET A 115 0.90 -7.25 -15.17
C MET A 115 0.98 -7.22 -16.71
N GLU A 116 2.19 -7.25 -17.27
CA GLU A 116 2.45 -7.17 -18.73
C GLU A 116 1.95 -5.86 -19.37
N PHE A 117 1.92 -4.77 -18.59
CA PHE A 117 1.59 -3.43 -19.07
C PHE A 117 2.84 -2.66 -19.49
N HIS A 118 2.63 -1.72 -20.40
CA HIS A 118 3.60 -0.72 -20.83
C HIS A 118 3.62 0.47 -19.87
N ASP A 119 4.67 1.30 -19.94
CA ASP A 119 4.83 2.48 -19.06
C ASP A 119 3.74 3.55 -19.26
N ASP A 120 3.02 3.48 -20.38
CA ASP A 120 1.86 4.33 -20.70
C ASP A 120 0.52 3.72 -20.24
N TRP A 121 0.57 2.65 -19.43
CA TRP A 121 -0.58 1.93 -18.87
C TRP A 121 -1.45 1.21 -19.91
N THR A 122 -0.92 1.00 -21.12
CA THR A 122 -1.53 0.12 -22.12
C THR A 122 -1.03 -1.32 -21.96
N ALA A 123 -1.71 -2.26 -22.60
CA ALA A 123 -1.32 -3.68 -22.60
C ALA A 123 -1.07 -4.21 -24.01
N GLU A 124 -0.22 -5.23 -24.11
CA GLU A 124 0.09 -5.88 -25.40
C GLU A 124 -1.06 -6.77 -25.89
N TYR A 125 -1.80 -7.42 -24.98
CA TYR A 125 -2.80 -8.43 -25.33
C TYR A 125 -4.24 -7.97 -25.03
N PRO A 126 -5.19 -8.18 -25.96
CA PRO A 126 -6.61 -7.90 -25.72
C PRO A 126 -7.23 -8.92 -24.78
N ALA A 127 -8.34 -8.53 -24.15
CA ALA A 127 -9.17 -9.42 -23.33
C ALA A 127 -8.40 -10.14 -22.20
N GLN A 128 -7.31 -9.55 -21.71
CA GLN A 128 -6.72 -9.92 -20.44
C GLN A 128 -7.56 -9.33 -19.32
N GLU A 129 -7.75 -10.10 -18.26
CA GLU A 129 -8.53 -9.72 -17.10
C GLU A 129 -7.72 -10.04 -15.84
N PHE A 130 -7.62 -9.09 -14.92
CA PHE A 130 -6.95 -9.26 -13.64
C PHE A 130 -7.84 -8.78 -12.51
N TRP A 131 -7.81 -9.52 -11.42
CA TRP A 131 -8.43 -9.19 -10.16
C TRP A 131 -7.32 -9.00 -9.12
N ILE A 132 -7.17 -7.76 -8.65
CA ILE A 132 -6.16 -7.38 -7.67
C ILE A 132 -6.86 -7.15 -6.34
N TYR A 133 -6.55 -7.96 -5.33
CA TYR A 133 -7.00 -7.66 -3.97
C TYR A 133 -5.98 -6.76 -3.28
N VAL A 134 -6.45 -5.64 -2.75
CA VAL A 134 -5.66 -4.70 -1.96
C VAL A 134 -5.95 -4.97 -0.49
N GLY A 135 -4.96 -5.52 0.22
CA GLY A 135 -5.04 -5.86 1.64
C GLY A 135 -4.08 -5.04 2.50
N GLY A 136 -4.24 -5.20 3.80
CA GLY A 136 -3.44 -4.54 4.82
C GLY A 136 -3.74 -5.09 6.20
N SER A 137 -2.85 -4.80 7.16
CA SER A 137 -3.03 -5.22 8.56
C SER A 137 -3.97 -4.26 9.30
N PRO A 138 -4.78 -4.77 10.24
CA PRO A 138 -5.75 -3.96 10.97
C PRO A 138 -5.10 -3.04 12.01
N LYS A 139 -5.70 -1.85 12.22
CA LYS A 139 -5.23 -0.88 13.22
C LYS A 139 -5.19 -1.48 14.62
N GLY A 140 -4.10 -1.25 15.34
CA GLY A 140 -3.92 -1.71 16.73
C GLY A 140 -3.34 -3.11 16.86
N GLU A 141 -3.44 -3.94 15.83
CA GLU A 141 -2.55 -5.07 15.67
C GLU A 141 -1.24 -4.51 15.10
N THR A 142 -0.41 -4.01 16.01
CA THR A 142 1.02 -4.00 15.66
C THR A 142 1.28 -5.44 15.29
N ARG A 143 1.74 -5.73 14.06
CA ARG A 143 2.43 -6.98 13.80
C ARG A 143 3.54 -6.94 14.84
N THR A 144 3.27 -7.46 16.03
CA THR A 144 4.28 -7.73 17.00
C THR A 144 5.04 -8.76 16.21
N VAL A 145 6.09 -8.30 15.53
CA VAL A 145 7.39 -8.93 15.59
C VAL A 145 7.41 -9.37 17.02
N VAL A 146 6.96 -10.61 17.24
CA VAL A 146 7.02 -11.16 18.56
C VAL A 146 8.54 -11.13 18.69
N ALA A 147 9.10 -10.15 19.38
CA ALA A 147 10.43 -10.30 19.87
C ALA A 147 10.14 -11.37 20.90
N LYS A 148 10.52 -12.62 20.63
CA LYS A 148 10.51 -13.63 21.68
C LYS A 148 11.57 -13.02 22.55
N SER A 149 11.13 -12.28 23.56
CA SER A 149 12.02 -11.67 24.51
C SER A 149 12.90 -12.83 24.94
N LYS A 150 14.17 -12.76 24.52
CA LYS A 150 15.21 -13.69 24.90
C LYS A 150 15.53 -13.52 26.40
N GLU A 151 14.67 -12.85 27.19
CA GLU A 151 14.83 -12.65 28.63
C GLU A 151 14.97 -13.95 29.44
N ASN A 152 14.60 -15.12 28.90
CA ASN A 152 14.78 -16.38 29.61
C ASN A 152 15.79 -17.34 28.96
N ALA A 153 16.54 -16.91 27.93
CA ALA A 153 17.63 -17.72 27.40
C ALA A 153 18.90 -17.45 28.24
N ALA A 154 19.17 -18.32 29.20
CA ALA A 154 20.38 -18.27 30.02
C ALA A 154 21.63 -18.10 29.14
N PRO A 155 22.61 -17.27 29.55
CA PRO A 155 23.79 -16.99 28.75
C PRO A 155 24.60 -18.26 28.53
N GLN A 156 24.59 -18.80 27.32
CA GLN A 156 25.63 -19.72 26.88
C GLN A 156 26.90 -18.91 26.69
N ARG A 157 27.87 -19.10 27.58
CA ARG A 157 29.25 -18.65 27.44
C ARG A 157 29.83 -19.20 26.13
N GLN A 158 29.80 -18.41 25.06
CA GLN A 158 30.71 -18.61 23.94
C GLN A 158 32.10 -18.18 24.40
N LYS A 159 32.99 -19.17 24.49
CA LYS A 159 34.41 -19.00 24.76
C LYS A 159 35.05 -18.55 23.45
N SER A 160 35.27 -17.23 23.29
CA SER A 160 36.09 -16.72 22.19
C SER A 160 37.54 -17.14 22.43
N ILE A 161 37.97 -18.16 21.71
CA ILE A 161 39.37 -18.45 21.46
C ILE A 161 39.73 -17.58 20.28
N TYR A 162 40.41 -16.47 20.51
CA TYR A 162 41.37 -15.77 19.64
C TYR A 162 41.68 -14.45 20.36
N ASP A 163 42.64 -14.53 21.27
CA ASP A 163 43.46 -13.41 21.73
C ASP A 163 44.62 -13.22 20.73
N ASP A 164 45.21 -12.02 20.83
CA ASP A 164 46.51 -11.60 20.30
C ASP A 164 46.56 -11.20 18.81
N ASP A 165 46.67 -9.89 18.56
CA ASP A 165 48.00 -9.31 18.31
C ASP A 165 47.93 -7.77 18.24
N ASP A 166 48.89 -7.17 18.93
CA ASP A 166 49.22 -5.76 19.02
C ASP A 166 49.59 -5.14 17.66
N ASP A 167 49.23 -3.87 17.42
CA ASP A 167 50.08 -3.01 16.59
C ASP A 167 49.93 -1.53 16.97
N ASP A 168 51.00 -1.00 17.54
CA ASP A 168 51.26 0.40 17.86
C ASP A 168 51.49 1.21 16.57
N GLY A 169 50.93 2.41 16.45
CA GLY A 169 51.20 3.23 15.26
C GLY A 169 50.65 4.65 15.23
N ASP A 170 51.45 5.57 15.77
CA ASP A 170 51.76 6.90 15.22
C ASP A 170 50.81 8.09 15.54
N ASP A 171 51.30 8.92 16.45
CA ASP A 171 50.82 10.22 16.89
C ASP A 171 51.32 11.36 15.98
N GLY A 172 50.58 11.59 14.88
CA GLY A 172 50.81 12.69 13.95
C GLY A 172 50.18 14.02 14.38
N TYR A 173 51.01 15.05 14.58
CA TYR A 173 50.68 16.43 14.94
C TYR A 173 49.65 17.13 14.00
N ASP A 174 48.55 17.63 14.60
CA ASP A 174 47.52 18.44 13.94
C ASP A 174 47.93 19.93 13.89
N TYR A 175 48.37 20.39 12.71
CA TYR A 175 48.58 21.81 12.45
C TYR A 175 47.23 22.49 12.15
N GLY A 176 46.89 23.45 13.02
CA GLY A 176 45.70 24.30 12.93
C GLY A 176 45.48 24.91 11.55
N ARG A 177 44.65 24.22 10.76
CA ARG A 177 44.02 24.77 9.56
C ARG A 177 42.62 25.24 9.97
N VAL A 178 42.40 26.54 9.90
CA VAL A 178 41.10 27.16 10.13
C VAL A 178 40.10 26.49 9.19
N LYS A 179 39.23 25.63 9.75
CA LYS A 179 38.25 24.83 9.00
C LYS A 179 37.27 25.77 8.31
N LEU A 180 37.53 26.07 7.04
CA LEU A 180 36.49 26.43 6.09
C LEU A 180 35.39 25.39 6.24
N PHE A 181 34.20 25.86 6.58
CA PHE A 181 32.96 25.11 6.78
C PHE A 181 32.94 23.84 5.91
N SER A 182 33.30 22.71 6.52
CA SER A 182 33.45 21.46 5.78
C SER A 182 32.05 20.94 5.49
N TRP A 183 31.65 20.99 4.22
CA TRP A 183 30.41 20.38 3.75
C TRP A 183 30.30 18.90 4.17
N ASN A 184 31.43 18.20 4.37
CA ASN A 184 31.41 16.84 4.90
C ASN A 184 30.80 16.76 6.31
N TRP A 185 30.95 17.76 7.18
CA TRP A 185 30.32 17.71 8.51
C TRP A 185 28.79 17.89 8.43
N ILE A 186 28.31 18.71 7.50
CA ILE A 186 26.88 18.86 7.22
C ILE A 186 26.34 17.58 6.57
N LEU A 187 27.07 16.99 5.62
CA LEU A 187 26.68 15.74 4.97
C LEU A 187 26.72 14.55 5.93
N GLU A 188 27.72 14.44 6.80
CA GLU A 188 27.79 13.39 7.84
C GLU A 188 26.73 13.64 8.92
N GLY A 189 26.43 14.90 9.25
CA GLY A 189 25.34 15.27 10.14
C GLY A 189 23.97 14.91 9.58
N VAL A 190 23.72 15.19 8.29
CA VAL A 190 22.51 14.79 7.58
C VAL A 190 22.44 13.27 7.44
N ARG A 191 23.55 12.60 7.14
CA ARG A 191 23.63 11.14 7.07
C ARG A 191 23.34 10.48 8.42
N ASN A 192 23.92 10.98 9.51
CA ASN A 192 23.66 10.49 10.86
C ASN A 192 22.24 10.83 11.35
N LEU A 193 21.67 11.96 10.91
CA LEU A 193 20.27 12.30 11.17
C LEU A 193 19.33 11.35 10.41
N ILE A 194 19.63 11.01 9.16
CA ILE A 194 18.89 10.04 8.33
C ILE A 194 18.99 8.62 8.92
N LEU A 195 20.17 8.23 9.43
CA LEU A 195 20.40 6.89 9.97
C LEU A 195 19.80 6.68 11.36
N ASN A 196 19.54 7.73 12.13
CA ASN A 196 18.84 7.62 13.41
C ASN A 196 17.32 7.71 13.20
N THR A 197 16.79 6.71 12.50
CA THR A 197 15.38 6.55 12.13
C THR A 197 14.45 6.59 13.35
N GLU A 198 14.92 6.18 14.52
CA GLU A 198 14.15 6.16 15.77
C GLU A 198 13.93 7.58 16.35
N THR A 199 14.92 8.47 16.22
CA THR A 199 14.81 9.87 16.67
C THR A 199 13.96 10.69 15.71
N LEU A 200 14.14 10.49 14.39
CA LEU A 200 13.25 11.04 13.36
C LEU A 200 11.80 10.59 13.57
N ARG A 201 11.58 9.30 13.90
CA ARG A 201 10.26 8.75 14.22
C ARG A 201 9.63 9.39 15.46
N ARG A 202 10.41 9.76 16.50
CA ARG A 202 9.87 10.46 17.68
C ARG A 202 9.52 11.92 17.41
N VAL A 203 10.30 12.61 16.58
CA VAL A 203 10.11 14.04 16.29
C VAL A 203 9.07 14.27 15.18
N PHE A 204 9.05 13.40 14.17
CA PHE A 204 8.21 13.50 12.97
C PHE A 204 7.19 12.37 12.83
N GLY A 205 7.00 11.53 13.86
CA GLY A 205 6.09 10.38 13.82
C GLY A 205 4.63 10.72 13.54
N PHE A 206 4.25 12.00 13.59
CA PHE A 206 2.95 12.49 13.14
C PHE A 206 2.88 12.85 11.65
N ILE A 207 4.00 13.04 10.97
CA ILE A 207 4.05 13.53 9.58
C ILE A 207 4.60 12.47 8.62
N ILE A 208 5.46 11.57 9.10
CA ILE A 208 5.90 10.41 8.32
C ILE A 208 5.06 9.22 8.81
N SER A 209 3.95 8.95 8.13
CA SER A 209 3.22 7.69 8.27
C SER A 209 4.14 6.57 7.79
N LEU A 210 5.00 6.08 8.69
CA LEU A 210 5.75 4.84 8.49
C LEU A 210 4.77 3.70 8.19
N PRO A 211 5.22 2.62 7.52
CA PRO A 211 4.42 1.42 7.32
C PRO A 211 3.89 0.96 8.68
N GLY A 212 2.62 1.23 8.87
CA GLY A 212 1.81 0.88 10.01
C GLY A 212 0.58 0.17 9.47
N PRO A 213 -0.27 -0.37 10.35
CA PRO A 213 -1.49 -1.02 9.91
C PRO A 213 -2.28 -0.09 8.99
N SER A 214 -2.33 -0.46 7.71
CA SER A 214 -2.86 0.37 6.64
C SER A 214 -4.39 0.30 6.57
N CYS A 215 -5.01 -0.73 7.16
CA CYS A 215 -6.44 -0.91 7.02
C CYS A 215 -7.23 0.21 7.72
N VAL A 216 -8.03 0.94 6.96
CA VAL A 216 -8.82 2.07 7.45
C VAL A 216 -10.00 1.58 8.31
N ASP A 217 -10.55 0.42 7.96
CA ASP A 217 -11.72 -0.21 8.59
C ASP A 217 -11.44 -0.84 9.96
N SER A 218 -12.52 -1.29 10.60
CA SER A 218 -12.44 -2.06 11.85
C SER A 218 -11.66 -3.37 11.64
N PRO A 219 -10.86 -3.81 12.63
CA PRO A 219 -10.04 -5.03 12.51
C PRO A 219 -10.80 -6.27 12.03
N GLU A 220 -12.05 -6.43 12.45
CA GLU A 220 -12.90 -7.56 12.08
C GLU A 220 -13.16 -7.63 10.57
N ILE A 221 -13.33 -6.48 9.91
CA ILE A 221 -13.56 -6.39 8.46
C ILE A 221 -12.27 -6.76 7.73
N CYS A 222 -11.15 -6.15 8.09
CA CYS A 222 -9.85 -6.42 7.48
C CYS A 222 -9.49 -7.91 7.57
N HIS A 223 -9.63 -8.50 8.77
CA HIS A 223 -9.41 -9.93 8.95
C HIS A 223 -10.39 -10.79 8.16
N SER A 224 -11.68 -10.43 8.14
CA SER A 224 -12.68 -11.21 7.43
C SER A 224 -12.41 -11.26 5.92
N PHE A 225 -12.01 -10.14 5.32
CA PHE A 225 -11.70 -10.06 3.89
C PHE A 225 -10.34 -10.65 3.53
N ASN A 226 -9.30 -10.45 4.34
CA ASN A 226 -8.01 -11.12 4.15
C ASN A 226 -8.18 -12.65 4.19
N ASN A 227 -8.86 -13.17 5.21
CA ASN A 227 -9.18 -14.61 5.32
C ASN A 227 -10.12 -15.08 4.20
N GLY A 228 -11.04 -14.22 3.76
CA GLY A 228 -11.94 -14.49 2.64
C GLY A 228 -11.19 -14.66 1.32
N PHE A 229 -10.17 -13.83 1.08
CA PHE A 229 -9.33 -13.91 -0.10
C PHE A 229 -8.39 -15.11 -0.06
N ASP A 230 -7.81 -15.46 1.10
CA ASP A 230 -7.04 -16.71 1.26
C ASP A 230 -7.88 -17.94 0.87
N ARG A 231 -9.15 -18.01 1.32
CA ARG A 231 -10.08 -19.08 0.94
C ARG A 231 -10.43 -19.05 -0.54
N LEU A 232 -10.55 -17.87 -1.13
CA LEU A 232 -10.78 -17.72 -2.57
C LEU A 232 -9.59 -18.29 -3.36
N LEU A 233 -8.36 -18.06 -2.92
CA LEU A 233 -7.17 -18.61 -3.56
C LEU A 233 -7.08 -20.12 -3.39
N GLU A 234 -7.37 -20.66 -2.21
CA GLU A 234 -7.44 -22.10 -2.00
C GLU A 234 -8.45 -22.74 -2.96
N LEU A 235 -9.63 -22.13 -3.11
CA LEU A 235 -10.63 -22.58 -4.08
C LEU A 235 -10.11 -22.47 -5.52
N TYR A 236 -9.46 -21.37 -5.87
CA TYR A 236 -8.93 -21.14 -7.23
C TYR A 236 -7.83 -22.15 -7.58
N HIS A 237 -6.93 -22.45 -6.64
CA HIS A 237 -5.87 -23.45 -6.82
C HIS A 237 -6.42 -24.88 -6.95
N THR A 238 -7.50 -25.21 -6.22
CA THR A 238 -8.11 -26.55 -6.28
C THR A 238 -9.05 -26.74 -7.46
N GLN A 239 -9.74 -25.69 -7.93
CA GLN A 239 -10.77 -25.77 -8.98
C GLN A 239 -10.37 -25.16 -10.33
N ARG A 240 -9.09 -24.78 -10.51
CA ARG A 240 -8.56 -24.08 -11.69
C ARG A 240 -8.95 -24.68 -13.04
N GLN A 241 -9.17 -25.99 -13.11
CA GLN A 241 -9.50 -26.69 -14.36
C GLN A 241 -10.85 -26.30 -14.98
N TYR A 242 -11.76 -25.69 -14.21
CA TYR A 242 -13.12 -25.39 -14.66
C TYR A 242 -13.46 -23.89 -14.73
N GLN A 243 -12.51 -23.01 -14.40
CA GLN A 243 -12.78 -21.57 -14.37
C GLN A 243 -12.59 -20.92 -15.74
N SER A 244 -13.52 -20.02 -16.07
CA SER A 244 -13.65 -19.35 -17.35
C SER A 244 -12.53 -18.33 -17.59
N ALA A 245 -11.84 -18.51 -18.72
CA ALA A 245 -11.10 -17.52 -19.50
C ALA A 245 -10.14 -16.57 -18.76
N ASN A 246 -8.84 -16.89 -18.78
CA ASN A 246 -7.71 -15.94 -18.70
C ASN A 246 -7.74 -14.87 -17.58
N THR A 247 -8.47 -15.08 -16.49
CA THR A 247 -8.51 -14.14 -15.36
C THR A 247 -7.35 -14.40 -14.41
N GLY A 248 -6.45 -13.44 -14.26
CA GLY A 248 -5.37 -13.48 -13.27
C GLY A 248 -5.86 -13.01 -11.90
N LEU A 249 -5.39 -13.63 -10.82
CA LEU A 249 -5.53 -13.12 -9.46
C LEU A 249 -4.16 -12.63 -8.96
N THR A 250 -4.11 -11.41 -8.46
CA THR A 250 -2.91 -10.81 -7.85
C THR A 250 -3.26 -10.10 -6.54
N PHE A 251 -2.23 -9.75 -5.78
CA PHE A 251 -2.38 -9.18 -4.44
C PHE A 251 -1.46 -7.98 -4.23
N VAL A 252 -1.93 -6.98 -3.50
CA VAL A 252 -1.16 -5.84 -3.02
C VAL A 252 -1.30 -5.77 -1.51
N ASP A 253 -0.19 -5.78 -0.78
CA ASP A 253 -0.16 -5.51 0.66
C ASP A 253 0.26 -4.05 0.87
N CYS A 254 -0.66 -3.17 1.26
CA CYS A 254 -0.34 -1.77 1.50
C CYS A 254 0.58 -1.54 2.71
N ASP A 255 0.78 -2.54 3.58
CA ASP A 255 1.79 -2.45 4.63
C ASP A 255 3.21 -2.62 4.10
N VAL A 256 3.35 -3.37 3.00
CA VAL A 256 4.64 -3.68 2.35
C VAL A 256 4.95 -2.67 1.26
N SER A 257 3.94 -2.36 0.44
CA SER A 257 4.03 -1.52 -0.74
C SER A 257 3.08 -0.31 -0.57
N PRO A 258 3.33 0.63 0.35
CA PRO A 258 2.42 1.75 0.53
C PRO A 258 2.44 2.71 -0.67
N TYR A 259 3.57 2.83 -1.37
CA TYR A 259 3.69 3.70 -2.55
C TYR A 259 2.70 3.37 -3.66
N ILE A 260 2.48 2.09 -3.99
CA ILE A 260 1.50 1.70 -5.02
C ILE A 260 0.06 1.99 -4.57
N CYS A 261 -0.24 1.84 -3.28
CA CYS A 261 -1.57 2.17 -2.74
C CYS A 261 -1.81 3.69 -2.76
N ASP A 262 -0.79 4.49 -2.41
CA ASP A 262 -0.84 5.95 -2.49
C ASP A 262 -0.95 6.45 -3.94
N GLU A 263 -0.20 5.85 -4.88
CA GLU A 263 -0.23 6.18 -6.31
C GLU A 263 -1.60 5.91 -6.92
N TRP A 264 -2.22 4.77 -6.57
CA TRP A 264 -3.55 4.42 -7.04
C TRP A 264 -4.67 5.14 -6.26
N GLY A 265 -4.36 5.76 -5.12
CA GLY A 265 -5.35 6.37 -4.24
C GLY A 265 -6.34 5.35 -3.67
N VAL A 266 -5.86 4.16 -3.32
CA VAL A 266 -6.70 3.05 -2.82
C VAL A 266 -6.42 2.74 -1.35
N ASP A 267 -7.49 2.45 -0.62
CA ASP A 267 -7.41 1.93 0.74
C ASP A 267 -7.44 0.39 0.74
N PRO A 268 -6.88 -0.28 1.77
CA PRO A 268 -7.02 -1.73 1.95
C PRO A 268 -8.48 -2.18 2.05
N VAL A 269 -8.71 -3.48 1.82
CA VAL A 269 -10.05 -4.09 1.71
C VAL A 269 -10.78 -3.57 0.46
N MET A 270 -10.04 -3.52 -0.64
CA MET A 270 -10.54 -3.14 -1.96
C MET A 270 -10.21 -4.22 -2.98
N LEU A 271 -11.08 -4.36 -3.98
CA LEU A 271 -10.86 -5.24 -5.12
C LEU A 271 -10.78 -4.37 -6.39
N ILE A 272 -9.69 -4.51 -7.14
CA ILE A 272 -9.49 -3.79 -8.40
C ILE A 272 -9.67 -4.79 -9.53
N HIS A 273 -10.55 -4.46 -10.46
CA HIS A 273 -10.73 -5.21 -11.69
C HIS A 273 -10.07 -4.46 -12.84
N VAL A 274 -9.14 -5.11 -13.51
CA VAL A 274 -8.39 -4.55 -14.62
C VAL A 274 -8.66 -5.37 -15.86
N ARG A 275 -9.16 -4.71 -16.91
CA ARG A 275 -9.53 -5.39 -18.16
C ARG A 275 -8.96 -4.66 -19.36
N THR A 276 -8.26 -5.40 -20.22
CA THR A 276 -7.79 -4.86 -21.49
C THR A 276 -8.92 -4.92 -22.52
N SER A 277 -9.18 -3.78 -23.16
CA SER A 277 -10.28 -3.59 -24.09
C SER A 277 -9.84 -3.81 -25.54
N SER A 278 -10.76 -4.34 -26.35
CA SER A 278 -10.62 -4.44 -27.80
C SER A 278 -11.47 -3.36 -28.48
N PRO A 279 -11.06 -2.84 -29.66
CA PRO A 279 -9.89 -3.25 -30.45
C PRO A 279 -8.56 -2.63 -29.96
N CYS A 280 -7.46 -3.38 -30.09
CA CYS A 280 -6.12 -2.85 -29.86
C CYS A 280 -5.61 -2.11 -31.10
N ARG A 281 -4.76 -1.11 -30.89
CA ARG A 281 -4.06 -0.39 -31.97
C ARG A 281 -2.70 -1.03 -32.20
N MET A 282 -2.21 -0.97 -33.43
CA MET A 282 -0.88 -1.45 -33.80
C MET A 282 -0.04 -0.26 -34.24
N GLU A 283 1.15 -0.11 -33.65
CA GLU A 283 2.17 0.81 -34.13
C GLU A 283 3.25 0.02 -34.87
N MET A 284 3.72 0.54 -36.01
CA MET A 284 4.61 -0.21 -36.90
C MET A 284 6.10 -0.10 -36.55
N SER A 285 6.52 0.86 -35.72
CA SER A 285 7.94 1.06 -35.42
C SER A 285 8.18 1.64 -34.02
N PRO A 286 8.56 0.80 -33.03
CA PRO A 286 8.67 -0.66 -33.07
C PRO A 286 7.29 -1.34 -33.23
N PHE A 287 7.25 -2.57 -33.74
CA PHE A 287 6.00 -3.33 -33.84
C PHE A 287 5.45 -3.63 -32.43
N ARG A 288 4.39 -2.92 -32.03
CA ARG A 288 3.78 -3.06 -30.71
C ARG A 288 2.26 -2.88 -30.78
N TRP A 289 1.55 -3.67 -29.98
CA TRP A 289 0.11 -3.56 -29.79
C TRP A 289 -0.19 -2.73 -28.54
N TYR A 290 -1.15 -1.82 -28.66
CA TYR A 290 -1.62 -0.95 -27.58
C TYR A 290 -3.10 -1.20 -27.37
N CYS A 291 -3.43 -1.98 -26.35
CA CYS A 291 -4.80 -2.19 -25.88
C CYS A 291 -5.09 -1.20 -24.75
N SER A 292 -6.22 -0.50 -24.82
CA SER A 292 -6.63 0.40 -23.74
C SER A 292 -7.05 -0.41 -22.51
N VAL A 293 -6.73 0.06 -21.31
CA VAL A 293 -6.96 -0.67 -20.06
C VAL A 293 -8.04 0.04 -19.25
N LYS A 294 -9.04 -0.72 -18.81
CA LYS A 294 -10.13 -0.25 -17.96
C LYS A 294 -9.89 -0.73 -16.54
N TRP A 295 -9.96 0.20 -15.60
CA TRP A 295 -9.79 -0.04 -14.18
C TRP A 295 -11.12 0.23 -13.47
N HIS A 296 -11.56 -0.73 -12.66
CA HIS A 296 -12.71 -0.59 -11.79
C HIS A 296 -12.27 -0.82 -10.36
N PHE A 297 -12.51 0.16 -9.50
CA PHE A 297 -12.15 0.11 -8.09
C PHE A 297 -13.39 -0.23 -7.27
N VAL A 298 -13.35 -1.34 -6.53
CA VAL A 298 -14.49 -1.89 -5.81
C VAL A 298 -14.19 -1.94 -4.32
N ALA A 299 -14.70 -0.97 -3.57
CA ALA A 299 -14.58 -0.96 -2.12
C ALA A 299 -15.39 -2.10 -1.48
N LEU A 300 -14.85 -2.74 -0.44
CA LEU A 300 -15.50 -3.79 0.32
C LEU A 300 -15.73 -3.33 1.79
N PRO A 301 -16.77 -3.82 2.48
CA PRO A 301 -17.81 -4.73 2.01
C PRO A 301 -18.77 -4.08 1.00
N LEU A 302 -19.30 -4.89 0.09
CA LEU A 302 -20.28 -4.46 -0.90
C LEU A 302 -21.60 -4.07 -0.21
N ARG A 303 -22.07 -2.85 -0.47
CA ARG A 303 -23.41 -2.41 -0.03
C ARG A 303 -24.53 -3.18 -0.72
N LYS A 304 -24.30 -3.57 -1.98
CA LYS A 304 -25.26 -4.32 -2.79
C LYS A 304 -24.53 -5.39 -3.58
N MET A 305 -24.97 -6.63 -3.43
CA MET A 305 -24.44 -7.74 -4.20
C MET A 305 -24.94 -7.72 -5.65
N PRO A 306 -24.09 -8.12 -6.61
CA PRO A 306 -24.54 -8.46 -7.96
C PRO A 306 -25.63 -9.53 -7.95
N ILE A 307 -25.51 -10.50 -7.03
CA ILE A 307 -26.42 -11.64 -6.90
C ILE A 307 -26.92 -11.71 -5.46
N GLN A 308 -28.22 -11.49 -5.26
CA GLN A 308 -28.84 -11.66 -3.95
C GLN A 308 -29.15 -13.13 -3.72
N ARG A 309 -28.42 -13.75 -2.80
CA ARG A 309 -28.79 -15.07 -2.28
C ARG A 309 -29.95 -14.91 -1.32
N THR A 310 -30.99 -15.70 -1.54
CA THR A 310 -32.10 -15.82 -0.60
C THR A 310 -32.09 -17.21 0.01
N VAL A 311 -32.38 -17.29 1.31
CA VAL A 311 -32.41 -18.55 2.05
C VAL A 311 -33.74 -18.64 2.77
N ARG A 312 -34.29 -19.85 2.87
CA ARG A 312 -35.49 -20.09 3.65
C ARG A 312 -35.18 -19.90 5.14
N LEU A 313 -36.07 -19.24 5.87
CA LEU A 313 -35.85 -18.98 7.28
C LEU A 313 -35.68 -20.27 8.08
N SER A 314 -36.39 -21.34 7.72
CA SER A 314 -36.22 -22.66 8.34
C SER A 314 -34.80 -23.22 8.26
N ASP A 315 -34.10 -23.01 7.14
CA ASP A 315 -32.71 -23.45 6.94
C ASP A 315 -31.74 -22.65 7.82
N LEU A 316 -31.96 -21.34 7.97
CA LEU A 316 -31.15 -20.46 8.84
C LEU A 316 -31.29 -20.84 10.31
N VAL A 317 -32.52 -21.09 10.76
CA VAL A 317 -32.80 -21.51 12.14
C VAL A 317 -32.16 -22.86 12.41
N SER A 318 -32.23 -23.79 11.45
CA SER A 318 -31.59 -25.11 11.55
C SER A 318 -30.06 -24.99 11.61
N ALA A 319 -29.45 -24.14 10.80
CA ALA A 319 -28.01 -23.92 10.80
C ALA A 319 -27.52 -23.26 12.10
N SER A 320 -28.24 -22.25 12.62
CA SER A 320 -27.90 -21.57 13.87
C SER A 320 -28.04 -22.50 15.09
N SER A 321 -28.99 -23.43 15.06
CA SER A 321 -29.21 -24.39 16.15
C SER A 321 -28.07 -25.41 16.35
N SER A 322 -27.17 -25.55 15.36
CA SER A 322 -26.01 -26.45 15.46
C SER A 322 -24.86 -25.94 16.34
N ILE A 323 -24.93 -24.68 16.79
CA ILE A 323 -23.88 -24.02 17.61
C ILE A 323 -24.24 -24.07 19.12
N ALA A 324 -25.45 -24.49 19.50
CA ALA A 324 -25.81 -24.68 20.91
C ALA A 324 -25.52 -26.13 21.37
N PRO A 325 -24.73 -26.34 22.44
CA PRO A 325 -24.54 -27.67 22.98
C PRO A 325 -25.86 -28.21 23.54
N VAL A 326 -26.24 -29.36 23.01
CA VAL A 326 -27.37 -30.22 23.38
C VAL A 326 -27.49 -30.35 24.90
N SER A 327 -28.59 -29.84 25.46
CA SER A 327 -29.15 -30.34 26.72
C SER A 327 -30.66 -30.11 26.73
N GLY A 328 -31.43 -31.19 26.60
CA GLY A 328 -32.88 -31.17 26.73
C GLY A 328 -33.61 -31.84 25.58
N GLN A 329 -33.54 -33.17 25.52
CA GLN A 329 -34.29 -34.02 24.59
C GLN A 329 -35.79 -33.96 24.93
N ALA A 330 -36.52 -32.97 24.42
CA ALA A 330 -37.98 -32.90 24.55
C ALA A 330 -38.65 -33.72 23.45
N LYS A 331 -38.97 -34.96 23.79
CA LYS A 331 -39.72 -35.92 22.97
C LYS A 331 -41.21 -35.57 23.03
N GLY A 332 -41.77 -34.99 21.96
CA GLY A 332 -43.22 -34.79 21.93
C GLY A 332 -43.80 -34.11 20.70
N SER A 333 -44.74 -34.83 20.08
CA SER A 333 -45.91 -34.34 19.33
C SER A 333 -45.77 -34.15 17.82
N GLY A 334 -46.26 -35.15 17.09
CA GLY A 334 -46.55 -35.10 15.66
C GLY A 334 -47.73 -34.19 15.36
N GLY A 335 -47.46 -32.89 15.27
CA GLY A 335 -48.38 -31.90 14.71
C GLY A 335 -48.30 -31.92 13.18
N LYS A 336 -49.42 -32.20 12.52
CA LYS A 336 -49.58 -32.07 11.06
C LYS A 336 -49.18 -30.65 10.65
N SER A 337 -47.98 -30.53 10.09
CA SER A 337 -47.41 -29.29 9.58
C SER A 337 -48.26 -28.78 8.43
N SER A 338 -49.16 -27.84 8.75
CA SER A 338 -49.72 -26.94 7.75
C SER A 338 -48.55 -26.31 7.00
N LYS A 339 -48.52 -26.42 5.68
CA LYS A 339 -47.60 -25.72 4.75
C LYS A 339 -47.76 -24.19 4.89
N ALA A 340 -47.42 -23.66 6.05
CA ALA A 340 -47.30 -22.24 6.30
C ALA A 340 -46.10 -21.76 5.49
N PHE A 341 -46.29 -20.64 4.78
CA PHE A 341 -45.29 -19.99 3.96
C PHE A 341 -43.99 -19.84 4.76
N ASP A 342 -42.96 -20.58 4.36
CA ASP A 342 -41.61 -20.44 4.92
C ASP A 342 -40.99 -19.18 4.30
N PRO A 343 -40.86 -18.09 5.07
CA PRO A 343 -40.44 -16.82 4.51
C PRO A 343 -39.00 -16.94 3.99
N VAL A 344 -38.79 -16.41 2.80
CA VAL A 344 -37.49 -16.35 2.15
C VAL A 344 -36.87 -15.01 2.51
N VAL A 345 -35.71 -15.03 3.16
CA VAL A 345 -35.02 -13.81 3.63
C VAL A 345 -33.68 -13.63 2.92
N PRO A 346 -33.27 -12.38 2.65
CA PRO A 346 -31.92 -12.10 2.14
C PRO A 346 -30.90 -12.39 3.24
N VAL A 347 -29.80 -13.03 2.86
CA VAL A 347 -28.68 -13.29 3.77
C VAL A 347 -27.53 -12.37 3.40
N PHE A 348 -26.92 -11.73 4.39
CA PHE A 348 -25.70 -10.97 4.16
C PHE A 348 -24.57 -11.95 3.82
N PRO A 349 -23.95 -11.82 2.63
CA PRO A 349 -22.89 -12.70 2.22
C PRO A 349 -21.65 -12.51 3.09
N SER A 350 -20.99 -13.61 3.38
CA SER A 350 -19.65 -13.59 3.99
C SER A 350 -18.64 -12.89 3.08
N ALA A 351 -17.52 -12.42 3.63
CA ALA A 351 -16.45 -11.78 2.84
C ALA A 351 -15.96 -12.66 1.68
N PHE A 352 -15.79 -13.96 1.92
CA PHE A 352 -15.47 -14.94 0.89
C PHE A 352 -16.55 -14.99 -0.21
N GLU A 353 -17.84 -15.04 0.13
CA GLU A 353 -18.92 -15.06 -0.86
C GLU A 353 -18.98 -13.77 -1.68
N GLN A 354 -18.70 -12.62 -1.07
CA GLN A 354 -18.60 -11.35 -1.78
C GLN A 354 -17.46 -11.39 -2.81
N LEU A 355 -16.25 -11.72 -2.38
CA LEU A 355 -15.07 -11.83 -3.24
C LEU A 355 -15.27 -12.87 -4.36
N HIS A 356 -15.75 -14.05 -4.02
CA HIS A 356 -16.04 -15.11 -4.98
C HIS A 356 -17.11 -14.69 -6.00
N SER A 357 -18.16 -13.99 -5.57
CA SER A 357 -19.18 -13.50 -6.50
C SER A 357 -18.65 -12.46 -7.49
N MET A 358 -17.64 -11.69 -7.10
CA MET A 358 -16.99 -10.73 -8.00
C MET A 358 -16.10 -11.45 -9.01
N VAL A 359 -15.25 -12.37 -8.54
CA VAL A 359 -14.25 -13.02 -9.40
C VAL A 359 -14.84 -14.11 -10.30
N SER A 360 -15.87 -14.84 -9.84
CA SER A 360 -16.36 -16.04 -10.54
C SER A 360 -17.44 -15.77 -11.59
N TYR A 361 -18.10 -14.62 -11.56
CA TYR A 361 -19.17 -14.31 -12.50
C TYR A 361 -18.72 -13.24 -13.49
N SER A 362 -18.62 -13.61 -14.77
CA SER A 362 -18.49 -12.64 -15.86
C SER A 362 -19.65 -11.65 -15.79
N GLY A 363 -19.39 -10.34 -15.82
CA GLY A 363 -20.45 -9.34 -15.69
C GLY A 363 -20.69 -8.85 -14.26
N SER A 364 -19.97 -9.37 -13.25
CA SER A 364 -20.15 -8.97 -11.84
C SER A 364 -19.90 -7.47 -11.63
N VAL A 365 -18.90 -6.93 -12.34
CA VAL A 365 -18.56 -5.51 -12.36
C VAL A 365 -19.68 -4.72 -13.03
N GLU A 366 -20.15 -5.14 -14.20
CA GLU A 366 -21.24 -4.47 -14.91
C GLU A 366 -22.58 -4.49 -14.13
N ALA A 367 -22.75 -5.44 -13.22
CA ALA A 367 -23.90 -5.52 -12.31
C ALA A 367 -23.78 -4.56 -11.10
N LEU A 368 -22.56 -4.19 -10.71
CA LEU A 368 -22.33 -3.06 -9.83
C LEU A 368 -22.62 -1.80 -10.66
N LYS A 369 -23.67 -1.07 -10.28
CA LYS A 369 -23.99 0.21 -10.92
C LYS A 369 -22.96 1.23 -10.46
N PHE A 370 -21.77 1.20 -11.06
CA PHE A 370 -20.73 2.19 -10.81
C PHE A 370 -21.21 3.56 -11.25
N GLU A 371 -20.88 4.57 -10.46
CA GLU A 371 -20.96 5.94 -10.93
C GLU A 371 -19.77 6.20 -11.87
N ASP A 372 -19.94 7.05 -12.89
CA ASP A 372 -18.90 7.27 -13.93
C ASP A 372 -17.53 7.70 -13.36
N HIS A 373 -17.49 8.23 -12.13
CA HIS A 373 -16.28 8.66 -11.46
C HIS A 373 -15.51 7.54 -10.74
N GLU A 374 -16.09 6.34 -10.62
CA GLU A 374 -15.45 5.16 -10.01
C GLU A 374 -14.72 4.29 -11.05
N ILE A 375 -14.79 4.67 -12.32
CA ILE A 375 -14.17 3.98 -13.46
C ILE A 375 -13.04 4.86 -14.01
N LEU A 376 -11.81 4.38 -13.89
CA LEU A 376 -10.66 5.01 -14.53
C LEU A 376 -10.41 4.29 -15.86
N GLU A 377 -10.79 4.94 -16.97
CA GLU A 377 -10.48 4.45 -18.31
C GLU A 377 -9.23 5.17 -18.83
N ILE A 378 -8.12 4.43 -18.92
CA ILE A 378 -6.90 4.95 -19.53
C ILE A 378 -6.94 4.58 -21.01
N LYS A 379 -7.25 5.60 -21.83
CA LYS A 379 -7.20 5.46 -23.28
C LYS A 379 -5.75 5.50 -23.71
N GLY A 380 -5.34 4.53 -24.54
CA GLY A 380 -4.06 4.56 -25.24
C GLY A 380 -4.08 5.64 -26.32
N GLU A 381 -4.06 6.91 -25.92
CA GLU A 381 -3.84 8.03 -26.82
C GLU A 381 -2.33 8.28 -26.94
N PRO A 382 -1.78 8.32 -28.16
CA PRO A 382 -0.36 8.59 -28.35
C PRO A 382 -0.05 9.98 -27.78
N LYS A 383 1.03 10.06 -26.99
CA LYS A 383 1.63 11.35 -26.66
C LYS A 383 2.35 11.85 -27.91
N ASP A 384 1.76 12.81 -28.60
CA ASP A 384 2.37 13.51 -29.74
C ASP A 384 3.67 14.24 -29.36
#